data_AF-W7BKL5-F1
#
_entry.id   AF-W7BKL5-F1
#
_cell.length_a   1.000
_cell.length_b   1.000
_cell.length_c   1.000
_cell.angle_alpha   90.00
_cell.angle_beta   90.00
_cell.angle_gamma   90.00
#
_symmetry.space_group_name_H-M   'P 1'
#
loop_
_entity.id
_entity.type
_entity.pdbx_description
1 polymer ?
#
loop_
_entity_poly.entity_id
_entity_poly.type
_entity_poly.pdbx_seq_one_letter_code
_entity_poly.pdbx_strand_id
1 'polypeptide(L)'
;MSKKAILDRIEDGKAVFLLEPDEQIWTIPQTKLPKNIQEGSSVLIDGTRITLDAQTTAKNKARIASKLEQLRRKKWAINKELFQKWLTVSEIHDIVIKNK
;
A
#
# COMPACT_ATOMS: atom_id res chain seq x y z
N MET A 1 16.67 -21.81 11.85
CA MET A 1 15.30 -21.27 11.96
C MET A 1 15.27 -20.02 11.11
N SER A 2 14.56 -20.06 9.98
CA SER A 2 14.43 -18.91 9.09
C SER A 2 13.32 -17.99 9.62
N LYS A 3 13.64 -16.69 9.72
CA LYS A 3 12.69 -15.65 10.13
C LYS A 3 12.15 -14.94 8.90
N LYS A 4 10.86 -14.63 8.90
CA LYS A 4 10.24 -13.79 7.88
C LYS A 4 10.46 -12.33 8.24
N ALA A 5 10.70 -11.51 7.22
CA ALA A 5 10.82 -10.09 7.41
C ALA A 5 10.40 -9.32 6.15
N ILE A 6 10.18 -8.04 6.31
CA ILE A 6 9.88 -7.13 5.21
C ILE A 6 10.92 -6.01 5.26
N LEU A 7 11.51 -5.67 4.11
CA LEU A 7 12.34 -4.48 4.02
C LEU A 7 11.43 -3.25 4.07
N ASP A 8 11.49 -2.47 5.14
CA ASP A 8 10.63 -1.32 5.35
C ASP A 8 11.19 -0.08 4.63
N ARG A 9 12.45 0.26 4.90
CA ARG A 9 13.15 1.41 4.29
C ARG A 9 14.66 1.21 4.20
N ILE A 10 15.30 1.96 3.31
CA ILE A 10 16.76 2.12 3.25
C ILE A 10 17.11 3.58 3.59
N GLU A 11 17.80 3.79 4.71
CA GLU A 11 18.15 5.12 5.24
C GLU A 11 19.57 5.12 5.79
N ASP A 12 20.33 6.22 5.58
CA ASP A 12 21.72 6.38 6.07
C ASP A 12 22.65 5.19 5.73
N GLY A 13 22.49 4.60 4.54
CA GLY A 13 23.28 3.44 4.11
C GLY A 13 22.96 2.16 4.89
N LYS A 14 21.80 2.09 5.55
CA LYS A 14 21.30 0.95 6.30
C LYS A 14 19.97 0.49 5.75
N ALA A 15 19.79 -0.82 5.67
CA ALA A 15 18.52 -1.45 5.35
C ALA A 15 17.79 -1.82 6.65
N VAL A 16 16.58 -1.30 6.83
CA VAL A 16 15.74 -1.50 8.02
C VAL A 16 14.66 -2.52 7.69
N PHE A 17 14.67 -3.63 8.42
CA PHE A 17 13.70 -4.71 8.28
C PHE A 17 12.74 -4.74 9.46
N LEU A 18 11.50 -5.11 9.17
CA LEU A 18 10.49 -5.48 10.17
C LEU A 18 10.39 -7.01 10.20
N LEU A 19 10.79 -7.62 11.31
CA LEU A 19 10.73 -9.06 11.53
C LEU A 19 9.30 -9.48 11.90
N GLU A 20 8.77 -10.51 11.26
CA GLU A 20 7.49 -11.11 11.66
C GLU A 20 7.70 -12.21 12.72
N PRO A 21 6.75 -12.39 13.66
CA PRO A 21 5.45 -11.72 13.77
C PRO A 21 5.45 -10.43 14.61
N ASP A 22 6.49 -10.17 15.39
CA ASP A 22 6.48 -9.13 16.44
C ASP A 22 6.85 -7.72 15.94
N GLU A 23 6.99 -7.54 14.63
CA GLU A 23 7.41 -6.30 13.95
C GLU A 23 8.72 -5.71 14.51
N GLN A 24 9.58 -6.57 15.04
CA GLN A 24 10.85 -6.15 15.62
C GLN A 24 11.76 -5.56 14.54
N ILE A 25 12.37 -4.41 14.83
CA ILE A 25 13.29 -3.75 13.92
C ILE A 25 14.63 -4.49 13.90
N TRP A 26 15.07 -4.84 12.70
CA TRP A 26 16.41 -5.38 12.46
C TRP A 26 17.12 -4.59 11.37
N THR A 27 18.32 -4.11 11.65
CA THR A 27 19.03 -3.19 10.76
C THR A 27 20.36 -3.77 10.33
N ILE A 28 20.67 -3.71 9.04
CA ILE A 28 21.94 -4.13 8.48
C ILE A 28 22.54 -3.05 7.57
N PRO A 29 23.86 -3.07 7.32
CA PRO A 29 24.45 -2.23 6.27
C PRO A 29 23.82 -2.54 4.91
N GLN A 30 23.48 -1.50 4.14
CA GLN A 30 22.95 -1.63 2.78
C GLN A 30 23.89 -2.41 1.86
N THR A 31 25.20 -2.40 2.12
CA THR A 31 26.20 -3.19 1.38
C THR A 31 26.00 -4.69 1.50
N LYS A 32 25.33 -5.16 2.55
CA LYS A 32 24.98 -6.58 2.76
C LYS A 32 23.61 -6.93 2.17
N LEU A 33 22.87 -5.94 1.66
CA LEU A 33 21.57 -6.16 1.04
C LEU A 33 21.76 -6.73 -0.37
N PRO A 34 21.13 -7.87 -0.69
CA PRO A 34 21.07 -8.37 -2.06
C PRO A 34 20.43 -7.36 -3.02
N LYS A 35 21.01 -7.17 -4.20
CA LYS A 35 20.56 -6.17 -5.20
C LYS A 35 19.14 -6.41 -5.75
N ASN A 36 18.62 -7.62 -5.60
CA ASN A 36 17.26 -7.99 -6.03
C ASN A 36 16.18 -7.68 -4.99
N ILE A 37 16.55 -7.13 -3.83
CA ILE A 37 15.63 -6.77 -2.75
C ILE A 37 15.45 -5.26 -2.73
N GLN A 38 14.19 -4.82 -2.74
CA GLN A 38 13.79 -3.42 -2.72
C GLN A 38 12.82 -3.17 -1.56
N GLU A 39 12.58 -1.91 -1.22
CA GLU A 39 11.61 -1.54 -0.18
C GLU A 39 10.24 -2.19 -0.45
N GLY A 40 9.60 -2.65 0.63
CA GLY A 40 8.37 -3.45 0.58
C GLY A 40 8.54 -4.92 0.18
N SER A 41 9.76 -5.39 -0.13
CA SER A 41 10.00 -6.80 -0.44
C SER A 41 9.91 -7.67 0.80
N SER A 42 9.23 -8.81 0.68
CA SER A 42 9.23 -9.85 1.70
C SER A 42 10.45 -10.75 1.53
N VAL A 43 11.14 -11.03 2.63
CA VAL A 43 12.39 -11.78 2.65
C VAL A 43 12.37 -12.87 3.73
N LEU A 44 13.17 -13.89 3.50
CA LEU A 44 13.50 -14.93 4.47
C LEU A 44 14.94 -14.72 4.93
N ILE A 45 15.11 -14.55 6.24
CA ILE A 45 16.41 -14.39 6.90
C ILE A 45 16.79 -15.70 7.56
N ASP A 46 17.87 -16.32 7.08
CA ASP A 46 18.50 -17.48 7.71
C ASP A 46 19.94 -17.10 8.12
N GLY A 47 20.08 -16.67 9.38
CA GLY A 47 21.34 -16.13 9.90
C GLY A 47 21.78 -14.88 9.13
N THR A 48 22.79 -15.02 8.28
CA THR A 48 23.33 -13.94 7.42
C THR A 48 22.80 -13.96 5.99
N ARG A 49 22.05 -15.00 5.61
CA ARG A 49 21.48 -15.13 4.27
C ARG A 49 20.11 -14.49 4.22
N ILE A 50 19.94 -13.55 3.30
CA ILE A 50 18.67 -12.88 3.02
C ILE A 50 18.22 -13.34 1.65
N THR A 51 17.07 -14.01 1.60
CA THR A 51 16.50 -14.53 0.36
C THR A 51 15.20 -13.82 0.07
N LEU A 52 15.01 -13.35 -1.16
CA LEU A 52 13.76 -12.76 -1.59
C LEU A 52 12.66 -13.82 -1.60
N ASP A 53 11.58 -13.58 -0.88
CA ASP A 53 10.35 -14.35 -1.00
C ASP A 53 9.46 -13.69 -2.08
N ALA A 54 9.75 -14.03 -3.33
CA ALA A 54 9.05 -13.48 -4.48
C ALA A 54 7.54 -13.80 -4.46
N GLN A 55 7.17 -14.97 -3.91
CA GLN A 55 5.78 -15.40 -3.84
C GLN A 55 4.99 -14.56 -2.84
N THR A 56 5.52 -14.39 -1.62
CA THR A 56 4.90 -13.55 -0.59
C THR A 56 4.88 -12.09 -1.02
N THR A 57 5.95 -11.61 -1.66
CA THR A 57 6.01 -10.25 -2.22
C THR A 57 4.92 -10.01 -3.27
N ALA A 58 4.76 -10.94 -4.23
CA ALA A 58 3.72 -10.82 -5.26
C ALA A 58 2.30 -10.86 -4.67
N LYS A 59 2.06 -11.75 -3.69
CA LYS A 59 0.78 -11.85 -2.99
C LYS A 59 0.45 -10.56 -2.23
N ASN A 60 1.42 -10.00 -1.51
CA ASN A 60 1.27 -8.76 -0.78
C ASN A 60 0.98 -7.58 -1.73
N LYS A 61 1.73 -7.49 -2.84
CA LYS A 61 1.51 -6.48 -3.88
C LYS A 61 0.11 -6.57 -4.49
N ALA A 62 -0.35 -7.78 -4.83
CA ALA A 62 -1.70 -8.00 -5.35
C ALA A 62 -2.79 -7.59 -4.35
N ARG A 63 -2.61 -7.93 -3.07
CA ARG A 63 -3.52 -7.55 -1.98
C ARG A 63 -3.62 -6.04 -1.82
N ILE A 64 -2.48 -5.34 -1.84
CA ILE A 64 -2.43 -3.87 -1.76
C ILE A 64 -3.10 -3.24 -2.98
N ALA A 65 -2.80 -3.71 -4.19
CA ALA A 65 -3.41 -3.22 -5.42
C ALA A 65 -4.94 -3.37 -5.41
N SER A 66 -5.44 -4.52 -4.96
CA SER A 66 -6.88 -4.78 -4.82
C SER A 66 -7.54 -3.82 -3.81
N LYS A 67 -6.91 -3.60 -2.65
CA LYS A 67 -7.45 -2.68 -1.63
C LYS A 67 -7.45 -1.22 -2.10
N LEU A 68 -6.41 -0.79 -2.82
CA LEU A 68 -6.35 0.54 -3.43
C LEU A 68 -7.44 0.73 -4.49
N GLU A 69 -7.68 -0.27 -5.32
CA GLU A 69 -8.73 -0.24 -6.34
C GLU A 69 -10.13 -0.13 -5.70
N GLN A 70 -10.37 -0.89 -4.62
CA GLN A 70 -11.62 -0.77 -3.85
C GLN A 70 -11.81 0.64 -3.26
N LEU A 71 -10.75 1.23 -2.70
CA LEU A 71 -10.79 2.59 -2.16
C LEU A 71 -11.07 3.64 -3.25
N ARG A 72 -10.45 3.48 -4.43
CA ARG A 72 -10.72 4.35 -5.59
C ARG A 72 -12.17 4.29 -6.02
N ARG A 73 -12.75 3.08 -6.13
CA ARG A 73 -14.16 2.89 -6.50
C ARG A 73 -15.11 3.51 -5.49
N LYS A 74 -14.84 3.36 -4.19
CA LYS A 74 -15.65 3.99 -3.13
C LYS A 74 -15.60 5.52 -3.22
N LYS A 75 -14.40 6.10 -3.38
CA LYS A 75 -14.25 7.56 -3.53
C LYS A 75 -14.99 8.09 -4.77
N TRP A 76 -14.90 7.37 -5.89
CA TRP A 76 -15.63 7.71 -7.11
C TRP A 76 -17.15 7.65 -6.93
N ALA A 77 -17.66 6.59 -6.28
CA ALA A 77 -19.09 6.44 -6.01
C ALA A 77 -19.64 7.59 -5.15
N ILE A 78 -18.92 7.97 -4.10
CA ILE A 78 -19.29 9.11 -3.23
C ILE A 78 -19.33 10.42 -4.02
N ASN A 79 -18.30 10.70 -4.83
CA ASN A 79 -18.27 11.91 -5.64
C ASN A 79 -19.40 11.94 -6.69
N LYS A 80 -19.75 10.79 -7.27
CA LYS A 80 -20.87 10.67 -8.21
C LYS A 80 -22.21 10.96 -7.52
N GLU A 81 -22.43 10.43 -6.32
CA GLU A 81 -23.67 10.66 -5.56
C GLU A 81 -23.83 12.15 -5.16
N LEU A 82 -22.74 12.78 -4.71
CA LEU A 82 -22.72 14.21 -4.38
C LEU A 82 -23.01 15.09 -5.60
N PHE A 83 -22.43 14.75 -6.76
CA PHE A 83 -22.69 15.47 -8.01
C PHE A 83 -24.16 15.33 -8.47
N GLN A 84 -24.73 14.13 -8.37
CA GLN A 84 -26.15 13.91 -8.71
C GLN A 84 -27.08 14.71 -7.79
N LYS A 85 -26.83 14.71 -6.47
CA LYS A 85 -27.61 15.53 -5.53
C LYS A 85 -27.52 17.02 -5.83
N TRP A 86 -26.34 17.52 -6.22
CA TRP A 86 -26.16 18.92 -6.62
C TRP A 86 -26.96 19.28 -7.87
N LEU A 87 -26.91 18.44 -8.92
CA LEU A 87 -27.71 18.59 -10.13
C LEU A 87 -29.21 18.68 -9.83
N THR A 88 -29.74 17.78 -8.99
CA THR A 88 -31.16 17.77 -8.63
C THR A 88 -31.58 19.06 -7.91
N VAL A 89 -30.74 19.58 -7.02
CA VAL A 89 -31.01 20.86 -6.33
C VAL A 89 -30.98 22.04 -7.31
N SER A 90 -30.05 22.03 -8.26
CA SER A 90 -29.97 23.06 -9.31
C SER A 90 -31.19 23.04 -10.23
N GLU A 91 -31.68 21.86 -10.63
CA GLU A 91 -32.88 21.73 -11.46
C GLU A 91 -34.14 22.23 -10.73
N ILE A 92 -34.29 21.91 -9.44
CA ILE A 92 -35.39 22.43 -8.61
C ILE A 92 -35.34 23.95 -8.52
N HIS A 93 -34.14 24.53 -8.36
CA HIS A 93 -33.97 25.98 -8.28
C HIS A 93 -34.38 26.69 -9.58
N ASP A 94 -34.02 26.12 -10.74
CA ASP A 94 -34.38 26.65 -12.06
C ASP A 94 -35.89 26.61 -12.32
N ILE A 95 -36.56 25.54 -11.87
CA ILE A 95 -38.03 25.38 -11.97
C ILE A 95 -38.77 26.41 -11.09
N VAL A 96 -38.28 26.68 -9.88
CA VAL A 96 -38.89 27.66 -8.96
C VAL A 96 -38.74 29.09 -9.47
N ILE A 97 -37.62 29.42 -10.11
CA ILE A 97 -37.38 30.75 -10.70
C ILE A 97 -38.27 30.98 -11.93
N LYS A 98 -38.49 29.96 -12.77
CA LYS A 98 -39.30 30.06 -14.01
C LYS A 98 -40.82 30.08 -13.78
N ASN A 99 -41.30 29.70 -12.59
CA ASN A 99 -42.72 29.73 -12.22
C ASN A 99 -43.11 30.97 -11.38
N LYS A 100 -42.24 31.98 -11.30
CA LYS A 100 -42.53 33.31 -10.76
C LYS A 100 -42.69 34.32 -11.90
#